data_AF-A0A087KVF8-F1
#
_entry.id   AF-A0A087KVF8-F1
#
_cell.length_a   1.000
_cell.length_b   1.000
_cell.length_c   1.000
_cell.angle_alpha   90.00
_cell.angle_beta   90.00
_cell.angle_gamma   90.00
#
_symmetry.space_group_name_H-M   'P 1'
#
loop_
_entity.id
_entity.type
_entity.pdbx_description
1 polymer ?
#
loop_
_entity_poly.entity_id
_entity_poly.type
_entity_poly.pdbx_seq_one_letter_code
_entity_poly.pdbx_strand_id
1 'polypeptide(L)'
;MRKEWLWVGAVAITVLLSACTTTQEQPPAPQQQPYNGPVTEIGGVEPRYEPYNPGTLQDYKANGATYRIVKDPQNFSQTGLAAWYGEEANGNTTAIGERFDHNALTAAHPTLPIPSYVRVTNLANGRQLVVRVNDRGPYTQGRIIDLSKAAADRLNLTSNTKVKVDFISVAPDGTLSGPGSIGTIVAKQSYALPQRPELGSSNMGTPLQQEAPIANDAVARPIDNSSLNDDSNGSSPVRSGGFLGAPSALPAGVLEGSEPPPPIVSTPVAAAPMAVTALNTSGSVVVQVGALSNAERARSWQQQLSQQFGVPGKVSTNGSVYRVQLGPFNNRQQAAELQQRLTNEAQQQSFITAAP
;
A
#
# COMPACT_ATOMS: atom_id res chain seq x y z
N MET A 1 33.14 81.67 40.89
CA MET A 1 32.50 81.27 39.61
C MET A 1 33.01 79.88 39.25
N ARG A 2 32.11 79.00 38.76
CA ARG A 2 32.35 77.61 38.30
C ARG A 2 32.25 76.51 39.37
N LYS A 3 31.06 76.37 39.95
CA LYS A 3 30.43 75.08 40.31
C LYS A 3 29.13 75.00 39.48
N GLU A 4 28.59 73.81 39.32
CA GLU A 4 27.38 73.45 38.53
C GLU A 4 27.70 72.99 37.10
N TRP A 5 28.00 71.69 36.91
CA TRP A 5 27.70 70.92 35.69
C TRP A 5 28.11 69.44 35.82
N LEU A 6 27.61 68.74 36.85
CA LEU A 6 27.84 67.28 36.98
C LEU A 6 26.61 66.48 37.45
N TRP A 7 25.39 67.01 37.31
CA TRP A 7 24.18 66.33 37.82
C TRP A 7 23.00 66.33 36.83
N VAL A 8 23.25 66.11 35.54
CA VAL A 8 22.16 65.85 34.55
C VAL A 8 22.41 64.59 33.69
N GLY A 9 23.60 63.99 33.72
CA GLY A 9 23.93 62.84 32.86
C GLY A 9 23.44 61.45 33.34
N ALA A 10 22.99 61.31 34.59
CA ALA A 10 22.86 59.99 35.22
C ALA A 10 21.43 59.50 35.50
N VAL A 11 20.39 60.19 35.03
CA VAL A 11 18.97 59.75 35.22
C VAL A 11 18.24 59.48 33.89
N ALA A 12 18.88 59.68 32.73
CA ALA A 12 18.30 59.43 31.41
C ALA A 12 18.72 58.08 30.77
N ILE A 13 19.34 57.16 31.53
CA ILE A 13 19.84 55.86 31.01
C ILE A 13 19.10 54.67 31.67
N THR A 14 17.89 54.89 32.21
CA THR A 14 17.10 53.84 32.88
C THR A 14 15.63 53.79 32.47
N VAL A 15 15.25 54.25 31.25
CA VAL A 15 13.86 54.17 30.75
C VAL A 15 13.73 53.82 29.25
N LEU A 16 14.71 53.12 28.63
CA LEU A 16 14.57 52.66 27.23
C LEU A 16 15.03 51.19 27.01
N LEU A 17 14.57 50.27 27.85
CA LEU A 17 14.60 48.82 27.56
C LEU A 17 13.19 48.21 27.38
N SER A 18 12.22 49.02 26.96
CA SER A 18 10.92 48.50 26.56
C SER A 18 10.89 48.21 25.07
N ALA A 19 10.87 46.91 24.77
CA ALA A 19 10.14 46.31 23.65
C ALA A 19 10.49 46.75 22.22
N CYS A 20 11.26 45.90 21.54
CA CYS A 20 10.99 45.52 20.16
C CYS A 20 11.31 44.02 20.01
N THR A 21 10.48 43.16 20.61
CA THR A 21 10.38 41.78 20.13
C THR A 21 9.61 41.85 18.81
N THR A 22 10.32 42.06 17.71
CA THR A 22 9.74 41.77 16.39
C THR A 22 9.59 40.26 16.33
N THR A 23 8.42 39.79 16.75
CA THR A 23 7.89 38.51 16.32
C THR A 23 7.75 38.64 14.81
N GLN A 24 8.71 38.10 14.06
CA GLN A 24 8.45 37.77 12.67
C GLN A 24 7.30 36.76 12.72
N GLU A 25 6.09 37.23 12.44
CA GLU A 25 4.99 36.37 12.05
C GLU A 25 5.50 35.52 10.90
N GLN A 26 5.82 34.26 11.21
CA GLN A 26 6.06 33.26 10.20
C GLN A 26 4.81 33.24 9.34
N PRO A 27 4.90 33.54 8.02
CA PRO A 27 3.73 33.54 7.17
C PRO A 27 3.00 32.21 7.36
N PRO A 28 1.67 32.22 7.51
CA PRO A 28 0.91 31.00 7.72
C PRO A 28 1.35 29.99 6.66
N ALA A 29 1.69 28.78 7.11
CA ALA A 29 2.05 27.69 6.21
C ALA A 29 0.99 27.64 5.10
N PRO A 30 1.39 27.52 3.83
CA PRO A 30 0.44 27.43 2.72
C PRO A 30 -0.63 26.41 3.08
N GLN A 31 -1.89 26.85 3.15
CA GLN A 31 -3.01 25.96 3.45
C GLN A 31 -3.05 24.92 2.34
N GLN A 32 -2.64 23.69 2.67
CA GLN A 32 -2.70 22.58 1.75
C GLN A 32 -4.17 22.40 1.38
N GLN A 33 -4.48 22.36 0.08
CA GLN A 33 -5.84 22.18 -0.38
C GLN A 33 -6.41 20.91 0.29
N PRO A 34 -7.67 20.93 0.76
CA PRO A 34 -8.27 19.76 1.39
C PRO A 34 -8.21 18.61 0.39
N TYR A 35 -7.48 17.55 0.77
CA TYR A 35 -7.37 16.35 -0.04
C TYR A 35 -8.69 15.59 0.08
N ASN A 36 -9.50 15.63 -0.98
CA ASN A 36 -10.81 14.97 -1.04
C ASN A 36 -10.73 13.56 -1.66
N GLY A 37 -9.54 12.99 -1.78
CA GLY A 37 -9.32 11.65 -2.32
C GLY A 37 -9.41 10.55 -1.25
N PRO A 38 -9.39 9.27 -1.66
CA PRO A 38 -9.39 8.16 -0.72
C PRO A 38 -8.07 8.14 0.08
N VAL A 39 -8.19 8.14 1.40
CA VAL A 39 -7.05 7.96 2.30
C VAL A 39 -6.66 6.49 2.28
N THR A 40 -5.40 6.20 1.95
CA THR A 40 -4.86 4.84 1.90
C THR A 40 -3.99 4.58 3.11
N GLU A 41 -4.17 3.42 3.73
CA GLU A 41 -3.26 2.94 4.76
C GLU A 41 -1.98 2.40 4.13
N ILE A 42 -0.86 3.01 4.49
CA ILE A 42 0.46 2.67 3.95
C ILE A 42 1.31 2.15 5.10
N GLY A 43 1.95 1.00 4.89
CA GLY A 43 2.94 0.49 5.85
C GLY A 43 4.20 1.37 5.89
N GLY A 44 5.01 1.19 6.92
CA GLY A 44 6.28 1.91 6.99
C GLY A 44 6.72 2.20 8.41
N VAL A 45 7.72 3.08 8.53
CA VAL A 45 8.06 3.70 9.80
C VAL A 45 7.03 4.79 10.10
N GLU A 46 6.54 4.82 11.34
CA GLU A 46 5.73 5.93 11.83
C GLU A 46 6.58 7.22 11.87
N PRO A 47 6.23 8.27 11.12
CA PRO A 47 6.95 9.53 11.16
C PRO A 47 6.82 10.17 12.56
N ARG A 48 7.96 10.58 13.10
CA ARG A 48 8.04 11.33 14.36
C ARG A 48 8.97 12.51 14.20
N TYR A 49 8.77 13.55 15.00
CA TYR A 49 9.65 14.69 14.98
C TYR A 49 11.05 14.29 15.43
N GLU A 50 12.03 14.56 14.57
CA GLU A 50 13.45 14.37 14.86
C GLU A 50 14.20 15.61 14.36
N PRO A 51 14.98 16.29 15.21
CA PRO A 51 15.80 17.41 14.75
C PRO A 51 16.87 16.91 13.78
N TYR A 52 17.13 17.70 12.74
CA TYR A 52 18.18 17.38 11.77
C TYR A 52 19.56 17.31 12.44
N ASN A 53 20.41 16.40 11.96
CA ASN A 53 21.77 16.31 12.44
C ASN A 53 22.60 17.47 11.86
N PRO A 54 23.11 18.41 12.69
CA PRO A 54 23.83 19.60 12.22
C PRO A 54 25.10 19.25 11.43
N GLY A 55 25.73 18.11 11.73
CA GLY A 55 26.92 17.63 11.01
C GLY A 55 26.64 17.20 9.57
N THR A 56 25.37 17.07 9.18
CA THR A 56 24.98 16.58 7.85
C THR A 56 24.32 17.64 6.97
N LEU A 57 24.15 18.87 7.47
CA LEU A 57 23.44 19.95 6.77
C LEU A 57 24.31 20.73 5.77
N GLN A 58 25.60 20.42 5.70
CA GLN A 58 26.53 21.07 4.79
C GLN A 58 26.54 20.38 3.42
N ASP A 59 26.68 21.18 2.36
CA ASP A 59 26.96 20.68 1.02
C ASP A 59 28.28 19.91 1.04
N TYR A 60 28.36 18.82 0.27
CA TYR A 60 29.51 17.92 0.31
C TYR A 60 29.86 17.42 -1.09
N LYS A 61 31.03 16.77 -1.21
CA LYS A 61 31.49 16.13 -2.44
C LYS A 61 31.64 14.64 -2.22
N ALA A 62 31.16 13.85 -3.18
CA ALA A 62 31.33 12.40 -3.22
C ALA A 62 31.51 11.96 -4.67
N ASN A 63 32.45 11.04 -4.94
CA ASN A 63 32.76 10.52 -6.27
C ASN A 63 32.98 11.61 -7.35
N GLY A 64 33.59 12.75 -6.97
CA GLY A 64 33.84 13.87 -7.88
C GLY A 64 32.62 14.77 -8.17
N ALA A 65 31.41 14.39 -7.73
CA ALA A 65 30.20 15.20 -7.83
C ALA A 65 29.99 16.05 -6.56
N THR A 66 29.36 17.21 -6.72
CA THR A 66 28.96 18.09 -5.60
C THR A 66 27.47 17.92 -5.34
N TYR A 67 27.11 17.71 -4.07
CA TYR A 67 25.73 17.52 -3.62
C TYR A 67 25.33 18.69 -2.72
N ARG A 68 24.25 19.36 -3.12
CA ARG A 68 23.69 20.51 -2.40
C ARG A 68 22.51 20.07 -1.55
N ILE A 69 22.58 20.30 -0.24
CA ILE A 69 21.53 19.90 0.69
C ILE A 69 20.29 20.77 0.48
N VAL A 70 19.14 20.12 0.44
CA VAL A 70 17.83 20.78 0.36
C VAL A 70 17.54 21.45 1.69
N LYS A 71 17.52 22.79 1.70
CA LYS A 71 17.28 23.59 2.91
C LYS A 71 15.82 23.69 3.30
N ASP A 72 14.92 23.69 2.30
CA ASP A 72 13.48 23.74 2.49
C ASP A 72 12.81 22.55 1.80
N PRO A 73 12.70 21.39 2.48
CA PRO A 73 12.18 20.16 1.89
C PRO A 73 10.65 20.06 1.94
N GLN A 74 9.93 21.06 2.46
CA GLN A 74 8.48 20.97 2.74
C GLN A 74 7.63 20.54 1.54
N ASN A 75 8.05 20.95 0.33
CA ASN A 75 7.40 20.61 -0.93
C ASN A 75 8.22 19.64 -1.79
N PHE A 76 9.22 18.97 -1.22
CA PHE A 76 10.13 18.12 -1.97
C PHE A 76 9.42 16.86 -2.47
N SER A 77 9.46 16.68 -3.79
CA SER A 77 9.04 15.47 -4.49
C SER A 77 10.00 15.22 -5.64
N GLN A 78 10.57 14.03 -5.69
CA GLN A 78 11.51 13.65 -6.75
C GLN A 78 11.14 12.28 -7.33
N THR A 79 11.36 12.11 -8.64
CA THR A 79 11.23 10.81 -9.30
C THR A 79 12.56 10.40 -9.91
N GLY A 80 12.93 9.13 -9.75
CA GLY A 80 14.22 8.61 -10.20
C GLY A 80 14.32 7.10 -9.99
N LEU A 81 15.51 6.54 -10.18
CA LEU A 81 15.74 5.13 -9.92
C LEU A 81 15.98 4.90 -8.43
N ALA A 82 15.44 3.80 -7.90
CA ALA A 82 15.82 3.27 -6.60
C ALA A 82 16.82 2.13 -6.78
N ALA A 83 17.71 1.99 -5.80
CA ALA A 83 18.37 0.72 -5.54
C ALA A 83 18.21 0.38 -4.06
N TRP A 84 18.84 -0.70 -3.64
CA TRP A 84 18.90 -1.12 -2.25
C TRP A 84 20.32 -1.51 -1.90
N TYR A 85 20.68 -1.36 -0.62
CA TYR A 85 22.02 -1.66 -0.12
C TYR A 85 22.37 -3.13 -0.30
N GLY A 86 23.58 -3.43 -0.79
CA GLY A 86 24.11 -4.80 -0.76
C GLY A 86 24.23 -5.34 0.68
N GLU A 87 24.24 -6.66 0.82
CA GLU A 87 24.31 -7.32 2.14
C GLU A 87 25.57 -6.92 2.93
N GLU A 88 26.65 -6.57 2.23
CA GLU A 88 27.91 -6.07 2.77
C GLU A 88 27.80 -4.74 3.52
N ALA A 89 26.70 -4.00 3.33
CA ALA A 89 26.48 -2.75 4.05
C ALA A 89 26.09 -3.00 5.52
N ASN A 90 25.63 -4.20 5.88
CA ASN A 90 25.08 -4.50 7.19
C ASN A 90 26.11 -4.26 8.31
N GLY A 91 25.74 -3.44 9.30
CA GLY A 91 26.62 -3.05 10.40
C GLY A 91 27.55 -1.87 10.12
N ASN A 92 27.59 -1.33 8.89
CA ASN A 92 28.31 -0.09 8.61
C ASN A 92 27.67 1.10 9.32
N THR A 93 28.43 2.17 9.49
CA THR A 93 27.93 3.40 10.12
C THR A 93 27.29 4.31 9.07
N THR A 94 26.06 4.77 9.32
CA THR A 94 25.36 5.75 8.47
C THR A 94 25.94 7.15 8.64
N ALA A 95 25.56 8.09 7.77
CA ALA A 95 25.99 9.49 7.82
C ALA A 95 25.63 10.20 9.14
N ILE A 96 24.61 9.75 9.88
CA ILE A 96 24.28 10.30 11.21
C ILE A 96 24.90 9.50 12.38
N GLY A 97 25.73 8.50 12.09
CA GLY A 97 26.46 7.73 13.10
C GLY A 97 25.75 6.47 13.61
N GLU A 98 24.57 6.12 13.08
CA GLU A 98 23.84 4.92 13.47
C GLU A 98 24.43 3.67 12.79
N ARG A 99 24.28 2.49 13.40
CA ARG A 99 24.58 1.23 12.72
C ARG A 99 23.48 0.93 11.70
N PHE A 100 23.86 0.67 10.46
CA PHE A 100 22.94 0.24 9.42
C PHE A 100 22.42 -1.17 9.71
N ASP A 101 21.10 -1.33 9.67
CA ASP A 101 20.39 -2.60 9.79
C ASP A 101 19.56 -2.81 8.51
N HIS A 102 19.86 -3.89 7.78
CA HIS A 102 19.14 -4.21 6.54
C HIS A 102 17.65 -4.54 6.78
N ASN A 103 17.25 -4.89 8.01
CA ASN A 103 15.88 -5.25 8.38
C ASN A 103 15.05 -4.03 8.79
N ALA A 104 15.70 -2.91 9.12
CA ALA A 104 15.01 -1.66 9.42
C ALA A 104 14.41 -1.06 8.15
N LEU A 105 13.39 -0.20 8.29
CA LEU A 105 12.79 0.51 7.15
C LEU A 105 13.45 1.88 6.94
N THR A 106 14.71 1.84 6.51
CA THR A 106 15.57 3.01 6.34
C THR A 106 16.01 3.22 4.90
N ALA A 107 16.55 4.40 4.61
CA ALA A 107 17.08 4.75 3.30
C ALA A 107 18.25 5.75 3.36
N ALA A 108 19.05 5.80 2.31
CA ALA A 108 19.93 6.91 1.97
C ALA A 108 19.32 7.82 0.90
N HIS A 109 19.52 9.13 1.06
CA HIS A 109 19.24 10.12 0.03
C HIS A 109 20.40 11.12 -0.09
N PRO A 110 20.79 11.54 -1.30
CA PRO A 110 22.01 12.32 -1.48
C PRO A 110 21.89 13.74 -0.94
N THR A 111 20.70 14.34 -0.94
CA THR A 111 20.51 15.78 -0.67
C THR A 111 19.43 16.14 0.35
N LEU A 112 18.65 15.17 0.85
CA LEU A 112 17.61 15.50 1.83
C LEU A 112 18.27 15.80 3.18
N PRO A 113 17.74 16.71 4.01
CA PRO A 113 18.21 16.82 5.38
C PRO A 113 17.93 15.50 6.12
N ILE A 114 18.85 15.06 6.97
CA ILE A 114 18.75 13.79 7.70
C ILE A 114 18.89 14.01 9.21
N PRO A 115 18.15 13.28 10.05
CA PRO A 115 17.11 12.31 9.67
C PRO A 115 15.87 12.99 9.04
N SER A 116 15.18 12.27 8.16
CA SER A 116 13.88 12.70 7.63
C SER A 116 13.00 11.51 7.25
N TYR A 117 11.74 11.78 6.88
CA TYR A 117 10.78 10.76 6.49
C TYR A 117 10.31 11.01 5.06
N VAL A 118 10.18 9.93 4.29
CA VAL A 118 9.68 10.01 2.92
C VAL A 118 8.70 8.87 2.64
N ARG A 119 7.66 9.16 1.88
CA ARG A 119 6.83 8.15 1.24
C ARG A 119 7.47 7.78 -0.09
N VAL A 120 7.85 6.52 -0.23
CA VAL A 120 8.39 5.98 -1.48
C VAL A 120 7.29 5.22 -2.19
N THR A 121 7.05 5.56 -3.45
CA THR A 121 6.10 4.86 -4.32
C THR A 121 6.85 4.17 -5.44
N ASN A 122 6.73 2.86 -5.55
CA ASN A 122 7.18 2.12 -6.71
C ASN A 122 6.20 2.36 -7.87
N LEU A 123 6.68 3.03 -8.91
CA LEU A 123 5.83 3.46 -10.03
C LEU A 123 5.42 2.31 -10.96
N ALA A 124 6.08 1.15 -10.87
CA ALA A 124 5.77 0.00 -11.71
C ALA A 124 4.60 -0.82 -11.17
N ASN A 125 4.40 -0.86 -9.84
CA ASN A 125 3.39 -1.70 -9.20
C ASN A 125 2.46 -0.94 -8.23
N GLY A 126 2.69 0.35 -8.02
CA GLY A 126 1.89 1.20 -7.14
C GLY A 126 2.10 0.96 -5.64
N ARG A 127 3.01 0.05 -5.23
CA ARG A 127 3.30 -0.20 -3.82
C ARG A 127 3.98 1.02 -3.20
N GLN A 128 3.55 1.36 -1.99
CA GLN A 128 4.03 2.52 -1.26
C GLN A 128 4.52 2.09 0.12
N LEU A 129 5.53 2.80 0.63
CA LEU A 129 6.10 2.56 1.94
C LEU A 129 6.68 3.85 2.50
N VAL A 130 6.44 4.11 3.79
CA VAL A 130 7.13 5.19 4.50
C VAL A 130 8.45 4.67 5.08
N VAL A 131 9.55 5.39 4.82
CA VAL A 131 10.89 5.05 5.31
C VAL A 131 11.55 6.24 5.98
N ARG A 132 12.45 5.96 6.94
CA ARG A 132 13.30 6.97 7.58
C ARG A 132 14.61 7.11 6.78
N VAL A 133 14.88 8.30 6.28
CA VAL A 133 16.16 8.62 5.63
C VAL A 133 17.16 9.01 6.71
N ASN A 134 18.21 8.21 6.88
CA ASN A 134 19.23 8.44 7.91
C ASN A 134 20.66 8.39 7.35
N ASP A 135 20.81 8.24 6.04
CA ASP A 135 22.12 8.09 5.40
C ASP A 135 22.25 8.89 4.09
N ARG A 136 23.46 8.93 3.53
CA ARG A 136 23.85 9.67 2.31
C ARG A 136 24.12 8.71 1.15
N GLY A 137 23.85 9.18 -0.06
CA GLY A 137 23.88 8.38 -1.29
C GLY A 137 22.46 8.14 -1.84
N PRO A 138 22.28 7.41 -2.95
CA PRO A 138 23.31 6.84 -3.82
C PRO A 138 24.15 7.90 -4.54
N TYR A 139 25.35 7.50 -4.94
CA TYR A 139 26.25 8.32 -5.76
C TYR A 139 26.31 7.89 -7.22
N THR A 140 25.46 6.94 -7.62
CA THR A 140 25.31 6.51 -9.01
C THR A 140 24.33 7.43 -9.74
N GLN A 141 24.72 7.90 -10.91
CA GLN A 141 23.89 8.80 -11.71
C GLN A 141 22.52 8.19 -12.03
N GLY A 142 21.45 8.97 -11.85
CA GLY A 142 20.06 8.56 -12.10
C GLY A 142 19.38 7.83 -10.94
N ARG A 143 20.16 7.30 -9.97
CA ARG A 143 19.61 6.77 -8.71
C ARG A 143 19.42 7.91 -7.72
N ILE A 144 18.28 7.93 -7.05
CA ILE A 144 17.90 9.02 -6.12
C ILE A 144 17.77 8.53 -4.69
N ILE A 145 17.60 7.22 -4.48
CA ILE A 145 17.39 6.64 -3.16
C ILE A 145 17.93 5.22 -3.11
N ASP A 146 18.62 4.90 -2.02
CA ASP A 146 19.06 3.54 -1.69
C ASP A 146 18.29 3.07 -0.46
N LEU A 147 17.50 2.02 -0.62
CA LEU A 147 16.62 1.49 0.40
C LEU A 147 17.28 0.33 1.15
N SER A 148 16.89 0.11 2.40
CA SER A 148 17.23 -1.14 3.09
C SER A 148 16.62 -2.35 2.37
N LYS A 149 17.16 -3.55 2.64
CA LYS A 149 16.62 -4.81 2.10
C LYS A 149 15.14 -4.98 2.47
N ALA A 150 14.77 -4.77 3.73
CA ALA A 150 13.39 -4.89 4.17
C ALA A 150 12.45 -3.89 3.46
N ALA A 151 12.90 -2.65 3.23
CA ALA A 151 12.10 -1.68 2.48
C ALA A 151 11.96 -2.06 1.00
N ALA A 152 13.05 -2.54 0.38
CA ALA A 152 13.05 -3.01 -1.00
C ALA A 152 12.11 -4.20 -1.23
N ASP A 153 12.14 -5.19 -0.32
CA ASP A 153 11.27 -6.37 -0.35
C ASP A 153 9.79 -5.95 -0.23
N ARG A 154 9.48 -5.04 0.71
CA ARG A 154 8.12 -4.50 0.89
C ARG A 154 7.65 -3.61 -0.25
N LEU A 155 8.54 -3.03 -1.03
CA LEU A 155 8.21 -2.29 -2.26
C LEU A 155 8.26 -3.16 -3.52
N ASN A 156 8.70 -4.41 -3.41
CA ASN A 156 8.97 -5.33 -4.53
C ASN A 156 9.84 -4.63 -5.61
N LEU A 157 11.03 -4.17 -5.20
CA LEU A 157 11.97 -3.54 -6.10
C LEU A 157 12.71 -4.59 -6.95
N THR A 158 12.91 -4.22 -8.21
CA THR A 158 13.83 -4.86 -9.16
C THR A 158 14.97 -3.90 -9.54
N SER A 159 15.97 -4.39 -10.28
CA SER A 159 17.25 -3.70 -10.57
C SER A 159 17.15 -2.34 -11.28
N ASN A 160 15.99 -1.97 -11.82
CA ASN A 160 15.76 -0.68 -12.51
C ASN A 160 14.44 -0.03 -12.09
N THR A 161 14.05 -0.20 -10.84
CA THR A 161 12.75 0.31 -10.38
C THR A 161 12.76 1.83 -10.33
N LYS A 162 11.81 2.45 -11.04
CA LYS A 162 11.54 3.88 -10.94
C LYS A 162 10.61 4.13 -9.76
N VAL A 163 11.00 5.04 -8.87
CA VAL A 163 10.23 5.41 -7.70
C VAL A 163 9.95 6.90 -7.68
N LYS A 164 8.86 7.28 -7.00
CA LYS A 164 8.60 8.64 -6.54
C LYS A 164 8.89 8.73 -5.05
N VAL A 165 9.67 9.71 -4.65
CA VAL A 165 10.03 10.03 -3.27
C VAL A 165 9.33 11.34 -2.91
N ASP A 166 8.34 11.24 -2.03
CA ASP A 166 7.59 12.40 -1.50
C ASP A 166 8.00 12.65 -0.05
N PHE A 167 8.45 13.88 0.26
CA PHE A 167 8.85 14.24 1.62
C PHE A 167 7.67 14.30 2.59
N ILE A 168 7.90 13.87 3.82
CA ILE A 168 6.98 13.99 4.95
C ILE A 168 7.64 14.90 5.98
N SER A 169 7.05 16.08 6.16
CA SER A 169 7.41 17.00 7.22
C SER A 169 6.66 16.61 8.49
N VAL A 170 7.39 16.51 9.59
CA VAL A 170 6.84 16.24 10.91
C VAL A 170 7.15 17.45 11.78
N ALA A 171 6.14 18.12 12.31
CA ALA A 171 6.32 19.22 13.24
C ALA A 171 6.53 18.71 14.68
N PRO A 172 7.05 19.53 15.62
CA PRO A 172 7.29 19.13 17.01
C PRO A 172 6.05 18.61 17.76
N ASP A 173 4.86 19.04 17.36
CA ASP A 173 3.57 18.59 17.90
C ASP A 173 3.07 17.27 17.27
N GLY A 174 3.85 16.69 16.35
CA GLY A 174 3.53 15.46 15.62
C GLY A 174 2.66 15.67 14.38
N THR A 175 2.30 16.92 14.04
CA THR A 175 1.50 17.16 12.83
C THR A 175 2.30 16.82 11.58
N LEU A 176 1.67 16.08 10.66
CA LEU A 176 2.26 15.64 9.40
C LEU A 176 1.84 16.56 8.25
N SER A 177 2.79 16.96 7.42
CA SER A 177 2.53 17.79 6.24
C SER A 177 3.48 17.44 5.09
N GLY A 178 3.17 17.96 3.90
CA GLY A 178 4.01 17.80 2.72
C GLY A 178 3.48 16.74 1.77
N PRO A 179 4.09 16.56 0.60
CA PRO A 179 3.54 15.71 -0.46
C PRO A 179 3.36 14.25 -0.02
N GLY A 180 4.19 13.76 0.91
CA GLY A 180 4.18 12.38 1.39
C GLY A 180 3.08 12.07 2.41
N SER A 181 2.47 13.08 3.04
CA SER A 181 1.37 12.89 4.00
C SER A 181 -0.02 12.93 3.33
N ILE A 182 -0.12 13.50 2.13
CA ILE A 182 -1.38 13.66 1.41
C ILE A 182 -2.01 12.29 1.11
N GLY A 183 -3.20 12.03 1.65
CA GLY A 183 -3.94 10.79 1.41
C GLY A 183 -3.32 9.56 2.06
N THR A 184 -2.50 9.73 3.09
CA THR A 184 -1.81 8.62 3.77
C THR A 184 -2.13 8.60 5.25
N ILE A 185 -2.58 7.45 5.73
CA ILE A 185 -2.43 7.07 7.14
C ILE A 185 -1.30 6.05 7.22
N VAL A 186 -0.34 6.29 8.10
CA VAL A 186 0.72 5.30 8.33
C VAL A 186 0.16 4.24 9.26
N ALA A 187 0.16 3.00 8.79
CA ALA A 187 -0.28 1.86 9.57
C ALA A 187 0.60 1.77 10.81
N LYS A 188 0.05 2.07 11.99
CA LYS A 188 0.72 1.72 13.24
C LYS A 188 0.82 0.22 13.24
N GLN A 189 2.03 -0.33 13.05
CA GLN A 189 2.28 -1.76 13.18
C GLN A 189 2.00 -2.15 14.63
N SER A 190 0.73 -2.39 14.93
CA SER A 190 0.27 -2.95 16.19
C SER A 190 0.55 -4.43 16.11
N TYR A 191 1.82 -4.79 16.35
CA TYR A 191 2.21 -6.15 16.72
C TYR A 191 1.64 -6.55 18.10
N ALA A 192 0.92 -5.66 18.78
CA ALA A 192 0.12 -6.01 19.93
C ALA A 192 -0.96 -6.99 19.47
N LEU A 193 -0.73 -8.29 19.74
CA LEU A 193 -1.81 -9.26 19.78
C LEU A 193 -2.94 -8.65 20.61
N PRO A 194 -4.22 -8.71 20.16
CA PRO A 194 -5.33 -8.31 21.00
C PRO A 194 -5.19 -9.02 22.35
N GLN A 195 -5.53 -8.34 23.45
CA GLN A 195 -5.52 -8.99 24.75
C GLN A 195 -6.31 -10.29 24.65
N ARG A 196 -5.76 -11.38 25.20
CA ARG A 196 -6.45 -12.68 25.23
C ARG A 196 -7.86 -12.42 25.74
N PRO A 197 -8.92 -12.86 25.05
CA PRO A 197 -10.27 -12.74 25.56
C PRO A 197 -10.31 -13.28 26.98
N GLU A 198 -10.64 -12.42 27.94
CA GLU A 198 -10.92 -12.85 29.31
C GLU A 198 -12.16 -13.72 29.23
N LEU A 199 -11.97 -15.04 29.23
CA LEU A 199 -13.03 -16.01 29.50
C LEU A 199 -13.33 -15.93 31.00
N GLY A 200 -13.80 -14.76 31.43
CA GLY A 200 -14.37 -14.55 32.75
C GLY A 200 -15.57 -15.47 32.87
N SER A 201 -15.47 -16.40 33.80
CA SER A 201 -16.54 -17.24 34.32
C SER A 201 -17.82 -16.42 34.46
N SER A 202 -18.74 -16.60 33.51
CA SER A 202 -20.11 -16.17 33.64
C SER A 202 -20.69 -16.71 34.94
N ASN A 203 -21.45 -15.89 35.64
CA ASN A 203 -22.15 -16.18 36.89
C ASN A 203 -23.31 -17.20 36.72
N MET A 204 -23.07 -18.33 36.06
CA MET A 204 -24.03 -19.43 35.94
C MET A 204 -23.29 -20.77 36.05
N GLY A 205 -23.20 -21.25 37.29
CA GLY A 205 -23.11 -22.67 37.67
C GLY A 205 -21.89 -23.46 37.24
N THR A 206 -20.91 -23.61 38.13
CA THR A 206 -20.04 -24.79 38.16
C THR A 206 -20.85 -26.02 38.61
N PRO A 207 -20.82 -27.17 37.91
CA PRO A 207 -20.96 -28.44 38.59
C PRO A 207 -19.69 -28.63 39.43
N LEU A 208 -19.88 -28.77 40.74
CA LEU A 208 -18.83 -29.29 41.64
C LEU A 208 -18.50 -30.72 41.20
N GLN A 209 -17.29 -30.94 40.69
CA GLN A 209 -16.70 -32.27 40.69
C GLN A 209 -16.16 -32.49 42.11
N GLN A 210 -16.76 -33.43 42.84
CA GLN A 210 -16.31 -33.84 44.16
C GLN A 210 -14.88 -34.41 44.05
N GLU A 211 -13.90 -33.72 44.64
CA GLU A 211 -12.54 -34.21 44.77
C GLU A 211 -12.51 -35.35 45.81
N ALA A 212 -12.14 -36.57 45.39
CA ALA A 212 -11.83 -37.65 46.31
C ALA A 212 -10.42 -37.43 46.88
N PRO A 213 -10.18 -37.69 48.18
CA PRO A 213 -8.90 -37.37 48.82
C PRO A 213 -7.77 -38.26 48.31
N ILE A 214 -6.68 -37.62 47.92
CA ILE A 214 -5.36 -38.20 47.71
C ILE A 214 -4.78 -38.65 49.05
N ALA A 215 -4.61 -39.97 49.22
CA ALA A 215 -3.71 -40.54 50.23
C ALA A 215 -2.34 -40.77 49.59
N ASN A 216 -1.32 -40.19 50.21
CA ASN A 216 0.09 -40.31 49.87
C ASN A 216 0.54 -41.78 49.86
N ASP A 217 1.03 -42.29 48.73
CA ASP A 217 2.29 -43.04 48.66
C ASP A 217 2.61 -43.48 47.21
N ALA A 218 3.89 -43.79 46.98
CA ALA A 218 4.47 -44.44 45.79
C ALA A 218 5.05 -43.54 44.67
N VAL A 219 6.36 -43.36 44.85
CA VAL A 219 7.42 -43.02 43.90
C VAL A 219 7.23 -43.60 42.48
N ALA A 220 7.53 -42.77 41.48
CA ALA A 220 7.56 -43.09 40.05
C ALA A 220 8.38 -44.36 39.74
N ARG A 221 7.84 -45.22 38.87
CA ARG A 221 8.60 -46.33 38.26
C ARG A 221 8.90 -46.02 36.79
N PRO A 222 10.12 -46.31 36.30
CA PRO A 222 10.43 -46.21 34.88
C PRO A 222 9.62 -47.24 34.08
N ILE A 223 9.30 -46.88 32.84
CA ILE A 223 8.57 -47.73 31.90
C ILE A 223 9.59 -48.66 31.22
N ASP A 224 9.49 -49.97 31.47
CA ASP A 224 10.33 -50.99 30.83
C ASP A 224 9.71 -51.40 29.48
N ASN A 225 10.52 -51.35 28.41
CA ASN A 225 10.08 -51.60 27.03
C ASN A 225 10.29 -53.06 26.59
N SER A 226 10.33 -54.00 27.54
CA SER A 226 10.72 -55.40 27.33
C SER A 226 9.60 -56.31 26.80
N SER A 227 8.49 -55.76 26.31
CA SER A 227 7.37 -56.55 25.78
C SER A 227 7.04 -56.32 24.31
N LEU A 228 7.92 -55.66 23.56
CA LEU A 228 7.83 -55.64 22.09
C LEU A 228 8.48 -56.91 21.53
N ASN A 229 7.77 -58.03 21.63
CA ASN A 229 8.01 -59.18 20.77
C ASN A 229 6.90 -59.27 19.72
N ASP A 230 7.37 -59.24 18.48
CA ASP A 230 6.65 -59.40 17.23
C ASP A 230 6.39 -60.90 17.04
N ASP A 231 5.14 -61.36 17.15
CA ASP A 231 4.77 -62.69 16.67
C ASP A 231 3.24 -62.82 16.44
N SER A 232 2.90 -62.81 15.15
CA SER A 232 1.89 -63.66 14.52
C SER A 232 0.37 -63.42 14.76
N ASN A 233 -0.27 -63.13 13.63
CA ASN A 233 -1.52 -63.70 13.12
C ASN A 233 -2.89 -63.16 13.62
N GLY A 234 -3.50 -62.32 12.78
CA GLY A 234 -4.93 -62.41 12.49
C GLY A 234 -5.85 -61.37 13.13
N SER A 235 -6.45 -60.55 12.27
CA SER A 235 -7.71 -59.78 12.43
C SER A 235 -7.59 -58.30 12.86
N SER A 236 -7.72 -57.42 11.86
CA SER A 236 -8.09 -55.99 11.99
C SER A 236 -9.55 -55.84 12.51
N PRO A 237 -9.99 -54.68 13.06
CA PRO A 237 -10.06 -53.43 12.29
C PRO A 237 -9.77 -52.15 13.10
N VAL A 238 -8.97 -51.24 12.52
CA VAL A 238 -8.98 -49.83 12.93
C VAL A 238 -9.37 -48.96 11.74
N ARG A 239 -10.48 -48.26 11.91
CA ARG A 239 -11.05 -47.28 10.99
C ARG A 239 -10.28 -45.97 11.13
N SER A 240 -9.62 -45.52 10.07
CA SER A 240 -9.18 -44.13 9.91
C SER A 240 -10.04 -43.46 8.83
N GLY A 241 -10.96 -42.58 9.24
CA GLY A 241 -11.43 -41.48 8.39
C GLY A 241 -10.41 -40.35 8.51
N GLY A 242 -10.05 -39.58 7.49
CA GLY A 242 -10.59 -39.41 6.16
C GLY A 242 -10.40 -37.93 5.81
N PHE A 243 -9.60 -37.61 4.80
CA PHE A 243 -9.79 -36.54 3.80
C PHE A 243 -8.46 -36.23 3.09
N LEU A 244 -8.18 -36.92 1.98
CA LEU A 244 -7.47 -36.38 0.81
C LEU A 244 -7.93 -37.22 -0.39
N GLY A 245 -8.68 -36.62 -1.30
CA GLY A 245 -9.15 -37.26 -2.52
C GLY A 245 -9.05 -36.31 -3.70
N ALA A 246 -7.95 -36.40 -4.44
CA ALA A 246 -7.82 -35.84 -5.77
C ALA A 246 -8.70 -36.64 -6.76
N PRO A 247 -9.29 -36.03 -7.79
CA PRO A 247 -9.91 -36.80 -8.87
C PRO A 247 -8.89 -37.04 -10.00
N SER A 248 -8.54 -38.31 -10.21
CA SER A 248 -8.03 -38.82 -11.49
C SER A 248 -9.18 -39.22 -12.41
N ALA A 249 -8.91 -39.09 -13.71
CA ALA A 249 -9.81 -39.20 -14.84
C ALA A 249 -10.30 -40.63 -15.17
N LEU A 250 -11.23 -40.69 -16.14
CA LEU A 250 -11.43 -41.65 -17.27
C LEU A 250 -12.95 -41.78 -17.60
N PRO A 251 -13.41 -42.24 -18.78
CA PRO A 251 -12.76 -42.48 -20.09
C PRO A 251 -13.56 -41.92 -21.31
N ALA A 252 -13.08 -42.22 -22.52
CA ALA A 252 -13.60 -41.83 -23.84
C ALA A 252 -14.74 -42.72 -24.38
N GLY A 253 -15.60 -42.15 -25.25
CA GLY A 253 -16.39 -42.93 -26.20
C GLY A 253 -17.64 -42.25 -26.80
N VAL A 254 -17.64 -42.14 -28.14
CA VAL A 254 -18.77 -42.28 -29.10
C VAL A 254 -19.56 -41.04 -29.59
N LEU A 255 -19.13 -40.57 -30.78
CA LEU A 255 -19.80 -40.37 -32.10
C LEU A 255 -21.19 -39.69 -32.29
N GLU A 256 -21.15 -38.71 -33.23
CA GLU A 256 -22.06 -38.39 -34.36
C GLU A 256 -23.46 -37.76 -34.22
N GLY A 257 -23.73 -36.79 -35.13
CA GLY A 257 -25.04 -36.21 -35.50
C GLY A 257 -24.96 -34.69 -35.71
N SER A 258 -24.56 -34.13 -36.86
CA SER A 258 -25.28 -33.98 -38.15
C SER A 258 -26.39 -32.90 -38.19
N GLU A 259 -26.01 -31.76 -38.77
CA GLU A 259 -26.74 -30.84 -39.70
C GLU A 259 -27.94 -29.92 -39.32
N PRO A 260 -28.11 -28.79 -40.07
CA PRO A 260 -28.94 -27.60 -39.77
C PRO A 260 -30.27 -27.57 -40.55
N PRO A 261 -31.12 -26.52 -40.42
CA PRO A 261 -31.28 -25.58 -41.56
C PRO A 261 -31.68 -24.10 -41.22
N PRO A 262 -31.73 -23.20 -42.23
CA PRO A 262 -31.87 -21.72 -42.15
C PRO A 262 -33.24 -21.22 -42.73
N PRO A 263 -33.34 -20.09 -43.47
CA PRO A 263 -33.37 -18.66 -43.09
C PRO A 263 -34.77 -18.02 -43.37
N ILE A 264 -34.99 -16.74 -43.01
CA ILE A 264 -36.05 -15.94 -43.67
C ILE A 264 -35.59 -14.50 -43.93
N VAL A 265 -35.65 -14.15 -45.20
CA VAL A 265 -35.41 -12.85 -45.84
C VAL A 265 -36.71 -12.04 -45.82
N SER A 266 -36.67 -10.71 -45.66
CA SER A 266 -37.63 -9.76 -46.25
C SER A 266 -37.17 -8.30 -46.09
N THR A 267 -36.95 -7.64 -47.23
CA THR A 267 -37.13 -6.18 -47.48
C THR A 267 -38.11 -6.07 -48.67
N PRO A 268 -38.61 -4.89 -49.11
CA PRO A 268 -38.84 -3.58 -48.47
C PRO A 268 -40.30 -3.06 -48.71
N VAL A 269 -40.76 -1.95 -48.09
CA VAL A 269 -41.65 -0.93 -48.72
C VAL A 269 -41.64 0.36 -47.87
N ALA A 270 -41.56 1.49 -48.58
CA ALA A 270 -41.54 2.86 -48.09
C ALA A 270 -42.94 3.39 -47.71
N ALA A 271 -43.00 4.22 -46.65
CA ALA A 271 -43.91 5.38 -46.54
C ALA A 271 -43.54 6.23 -45.31
N ALA A 272 -43.00 7.43 -45.55
CA ALA A 272 -43.07 8.56 -44.63
C ALA A 272 -44.46 9.24 -44.78
N PRO A 273 -44.95 10.13 -43.87
CA PRO A 273 -44.14 10.94 -42.95
C PRO A 273 -44.72 11.22 -41.53
N MET A 274 -43.87 11.89 -40.75
CA MET A 274 -44.15 12.80 -39.61
C MET A 274 -44.22 12.25 -38.18
N ALA A 275 -43.14 12.59 -37.45
CA ALA A 275 -43.13 13.15 -36.10
C ALA A 275 -43.57 12.26 -34.93
N VAL A 276 -42.69 11.32 -34.58
CA VAL A 276 -42.26 11.12 -33.19
C VAL A 276 -40.73 11.03 -33.21
N THR A 277 -40.06 11.95 -32.52
CA THR A 277 -38.61 11.92 -32.35
C THR A 277 -38.26 10.64 -31.59
N ALA A 278 -37.76 9.66 -32.33
CA ALA A 278 -37.14 8.47 -31.79
C ALA A 278 -35.95 8.87 -30.93
N LEU A 279 -35.91 8.38 -29.69
CA LEU A 279 -34.74 8.40 -28.83
C LEU A 279 -33.64 7.58 -29.52
N ASN A 280 -32.71 8.27 -30.19
CA ASN A 280 -31.48 7.66 -30.67
C ASN A 280 -30.62 7.25 -29.47
N THR A 281 -30.62 5.96 -29.20
CA THR A 281 -29.86 5.25 -28.15
C THR A 281 -28.39 5.14 -28.52
N SER A 282 -27.63 6.22 -28.36
CA SER A 282 -26.17 6.22 -28.40
C SER A 282 -25.62 6.17 -26.98
N GLY A 283 -25.44 4.96 -26.43
CA GLY A 283 -24.76 4.77 -25.15
C GLY A 283 -23.27 5.10 -25.31
N SER A 284 -22.86 6.29 -24.89
CA SER A 284 -21.55 6.89 -25.16
C SER A 284 -20.44 6.41 -24.21
N VAL A 285 -20.75 5.55 -23.24
CA VAL A 285 -19.84 5.19 -22.15
C VAL A 285 -19.83 3.68 -21.90
N VAL A 286 -18.64 3.09 -21.75
CA VAL A 286 -18.43 1.69 -21.35
C VAL A 286 -17.48 1.61 -20.17
N VAL A 287 -17.62 0.58 -19.33
CA VAL A 287 -16.76 0.30 -18.18
C VAL A 287 -15.76 -0.79 -18.56
N GLN A 288 -14.49 -0.45 -18.72
CA GLN A 288 -13.43 -1.41 -18.99
C GLN A 288 -12.95 -2.07 -17.69
N VAL A 289 -13.12 -3.38 -17.58
CA VAL A 289 -12.82 -4.16 -16.37
C VAL A 289 -11.42 -4.78 -16.37
N GLY A 290 -10.78 -4.85 -17.53
CA GLY A 290 -9.40 -5.36 -17.62
C GLY A 290 -8.96 -5.63 -19.05
N ALA A 291 -7.70 -6.00 -19.20
CA ALA A 291 -7.06 -6.29 -20.48
C ALA A 291 -6.21 -7.57 -20.36
N LEU A 292 -6.50 -8.57 -21.18
CA LEU A 292 -5.86 -9.89 -21.15
C LEU A 292 -5.09 -10.14 -22.45
N SER A 293 -4.06 -10.98 -22.40
CA SER A 293 -3.28 -11.39 -23.58
C SER A 293 -3.87 -12.60 -24.33
N ASN A 294 -4.92 -13.23 -23.82
CA ASN A 294 -5.56 -14.39 -24.42
C ASN A 294 -7.06 -14.12 -24.69
N ALA A 295 -7.49 -14.44 -25.91
CA ALA A 295 -8.84 -14.14 -26.40
C ALA A 295 -9.92 -14.96 -25.70
N GLU A 296 -9.67 -16.25 -25.49
CA GLU A 296 -10.63 -17.19 -24.91
C GLU A 296 -10.89 -16.87 -23.43
N ARG A 297 -9.84 -16.54 -22.68
CA ARG A 297 -9.93 -16.07 -21.29
C ARG A 297 -10.65 -14.73 -21.19
N ALA A 298 -10.41 -13.81 -22.12
CA ALA A 298 -11.13 -12.54 -22.14
C ALA A 298 -12.64 -12.73 -22.39
N ARG A 299 -13.03 -13.63 -23.29
CA ARG A 299 -14.44 -13.93 -23.58
C ARG A 299 -15.14 -14.62 -22.41
N SER A 300 -14.54 -15.66 -21.83
CA SER A 300 -15.11 -16.35 -20.67
C SER A 300 -15.25 -15.43 -19.46
N TRP A 301 -14.25 -14.58 -19.20
CA TRP A 301 -14.31 -13.60 -18.12
C TRP A 301 -15.38 -12.53 -18.36
N GLN A 302 -15.53 -12.06 -19.60
CA GLN A 302 -16.61 -11.15 -19.98
C GLN A 302 -17.98 -11.76 -19.71
N GLN A 303 -18.18 -13.03 -20.06
CA GLN A 303 -19.44 -13.75 -19.85
C GLN A 303 -19.76 -13.87 -18.36
N GLN A 304 -18.78 -14.27 -17.55
CA GLN A 304 -18.94 -14.37 -16.11
C GLN A 304 -19.37 -13.03 -15.50
N LEU A 305 -18.69 -11.93 -15.85
CA LEU A 305 -19.02 -10.61 -15.34
C LEU A 305 -20.39 -10.12 -15.84
N SER A 306 -20.76 -10.42 -17.09
CA SER A 306 -22.09 -10.05 -17.61
C SER A 306 -23.23 -10.77 -16.89
N GLN A 307 -23.03 -12.04 -16.51
CA GLN A 307 -24.01 -12.81 -15.75
C GLN A 307 -24.10 -12.35 -14.29
N GLN A 308 -22.95 -12.08 -13.67
CA GLN A 308 -22.87 -11.66 -12.28
C GLN A 308 -23.48 -10.26 -12.05
N PHE A 309 -23.21 -9.31 -12.95
CA PHE A 309 -23.66 -7.93 -12.80
C PHE A 309 -24.94 -7.60 -13.60
N GLY A 310 -25.42 -8.52 -14.44
CA GLY A 310 -26.62 -8.32 -15.27
C GLY A 310 -26.45 -7.25 -16.35
N VAL A 311 -25.21 -6.98 -16.79
CA VAL A 311 -24.87 -5.94 -17.76
C VAL A 311 -24.26 -6.57 -19.02
N PRO A 312 -24.68 -6.18 -20.23
CA PRO A 312 -24.04 -6.67 -21.46
C PRO A 312 -22.54 -6.34 -21.47
N GLY A 313 -21.73 -7.30 -21.93
CA GLY A 313 -20.28 -7.12 -22.06
C GLY A 313 -19.80 -7.34 -23.48
N LYS A 314 -18.70 -6.67 -23.84
CA LYS A 314 -18.00 -6.83 -25.11
C LYS A 314 -16.50 -6.93 -24.88
N VAL A 315 -15.82 -7.72 -25.70
CA VAL A 315 -14.36 -7.77 -25.73
C VAL A 315 -13.88 -6.99 -26.94
N SER A 316 -13.15 -5.90 -26.71
CA SER A 316 -12.53 -5.09 -27.76
C SER A 316 -11.07 -5.50 -27.95
N THR A 317 -10.67 -5.73 -29.20
CA THR A 317 -9.31 -6.12 -29.57
C THR A 317 -8.50 -4.90 -29.98
N ASN A 318 -7.28 -4.76 -29.45
CA ASN A 318 -6.33 -3.73 -29.87
C ASN A 318 -4.91 -4.34 -29.91
N GLY A 319 -4.49 -4.80 -31.08
CA GLY A 319 -3.25 -5.57 -31.26
C GLY A 319 -3.28 -6.90 -30.51
N SER A 320 -2.29 -7.16 -29.66
CA SER A 320 -2.16 -8.39 -28.86
C SER A 320 -2.92 -8.37 -27.52
N VAL A 321 -3.75 -7.35 -27.29
CA VAL A 321 -4.45 -7.14 -26.01
C VAL A 321 -5.96 -7.14 -26.21
N TYR A 322 -6.65 -7.96 -25.41
CA TYR A 322 -8.09 -8.14 -25.38
C TYR A 322 -8.69 -7.41 -24.18
N ARG A 323 -9.37 -6.29 -24.42
CA ARG A 323 -9.98 -5.44 -23.40
C ARG A 323 -11.40 -5.89 -23.14
N VAL A 324 -11.72 -6.27 -21.91
CA VAL A 324 -13.08 -6.62 -21.50
C VAL A 324 -13.80 -5.35 -21.06
N GLN A 325 -14.97 -5.10 -21.64
CA GLN A 325 -15.79 -3.91 -21.39
C GLN A 325 -17.22 -4.34 -21.06
N LEU A 326 -17.87 -3.62 -20.16
CA LEU A 326 -19.27 -3.77 -19.78
C LEU A 326 -20.04 -2.50 -20.16
N GLY A 327 -21.25 -2.64 -20.67
CA GLY A 327 -22.05 -1.57 -21.29
C GLY A 327 -22.39 -1.88 -22.76
N PRO A 328 -23.09 -0.98 -23.45
CA PRO A 328 -23.01 0.48 -23.31
C PRO A 328 -23.99 1.08 -22.29
N PHE A 329 -23.56 2.17 -21.64
CA PHE A 329 -24.35 2.97 -20.72
C PHE A 329 -24.72 4.33 -21.34
N ASN A 330 -25.93 4.80 -21.05
CA ASN A 330 -26.43 6.08 -21.54
C ASN A 330 -25.90 7.28 -20.74
N ASN A 331 -25.54 7.07 -19.48
CA ASN A 331 -25.07 8.11 -18.57
C ASN A 331 -23.83 7.62 -17.80
N ARG A 332 -22.87 8.53 -17.58
CA ARG A 332 -21.65 8.27 -16.82
C ARG A 332 -21.95 7.84 -15.37
N GLN A 333 -23.09 8.28 -14.81
CA GLN A 333 -23.52 7.88 -13.46
C GLN A 333 -23.78 6.37 -13.36
N GLN A 334 -24.48 5.77 -14.33
CA GLN A 334 -24.72 4.30 -14.34
C GLN A 334 -23.41 3.51 -14.49
N ALA A 335 -22.47 4.02 -15.30
CA ALA A 335 -21.15 3.44 -15.42
C ALA A 335 -20.33 3.53 -14.11
N ALA A 336 -20.49 4.62 -13.35
CA ALA A 336 -19.84 4.80 -12.04
C ALA A 336 -20.42 3.89 -10.96
N GLU A 337 -21.74 3.68 -10.95
CA GLU A 337 -22.39 2.71 -10.07
C GLU A 337 -21.87 1.29 -10.33
N LEU A 338 -21.78 0.88 -11.61
CA LEU A 338 -21.20 -0.41 -11.96
C LEU A 338 -19.72 -0.49 -11.55
N GLN A 339 -18.93 0.57 -11.78
CA GLN A 339 -17.53 0.62 -11.37
C GLN A 339 -17.36 0.40 -9.86
N GLN A 340 -18.19 1.05 -9.06
CA GLN A 340 -18.16 0.93 -7.60
C GLN A 340 -18.56 -0.49 -7.16
N ARG A 341 -19.60 -1.06 -7.80
CA ARG A 341 -20.00 -2.46 -7.56
C ARG A 341 -18.91 -3.46 -7.95
N LEU A 342 -18.23 -3.28 -9.08
CA LEU A 342 -17.11 -4.14 -9.49
C LEU A 342 -15.94 -4.08 -8.50
N THR A 343 -15.68 -2.89 -7.94
CA THR A 343 -14.64 -2.70 -6.93
C THR A 343 -15.03 -3.38 -5.62
N ASN A 344 -16.29 -3.28 -5.20
CA ASN A 344 -16.77 -3.80 -3.93
C ASN A 344 -17.04 -5.32 -3.96
N GLU A 345 -17.68 -5.82 -5.02
CA GLU A 345 -18.13 -7.21 -5.13
C GLU A 345 -17.08 -8.13 -5.74
N ALA A 346 -16.27 -7.63 -6.69
CA ALA A 346 -15.29 -8.45 -7.41
C ALA A 346 -13.82 -8.07 -7.12
N GLN A 347 -13.59 -7.02 -6.30
CA GLN A 347 -12.26 -6.43 -6.07
C GLN A 347 -11.49 -6.14 -7.38
N GLN A 348 -12.23 -5.83 -8.45
CA GLN A 348 -11.66 -5.57 -9.77
C GLN A 348 -11.56 -4.06 -10.02
N GLN A 349 -10.36 -3.62 -10.40
CA GLN A 349 -10.13 -2.25 -10.86
C GLN A 349 -10.76 -2.08 -12.24
N SER A 350 -11.71 -1.15 -12.38
CA SER A 350 -12.38 -0.86 -13.64
C SER A 350 -12.34 0.62 -13.98
N PHE A 351 -12.34 0.95 -15.26
CA PHE A 351 -12.18 2.32 -15.78
C PHE A 351 -13.33 2.66 -16.72
N ILE A 352 -13.92 3.84 -16.54
CA ILE A 352 -14.95 4.36 -17.43
C ILE A 352 -14.26 4.94 -18.67
N THR A 353 -14.63 4.47 -19.87
CA THR A 353 -14.10 4.96 -21.14
C THR A 353 -15.24 5.25 -22.12
N ALA A 354 -14.98 6.08 -23.13
CA ALA A 354 -15.96 6.35 -24.17
C ALA A 354 -16.18 5.08 -25.01
N ALA A 355 -17.43 4.83 -25.39
CA ALA A 355 -17.73 3.76 -26.33
C ALA A 355 -17.03 4.07 -27.68
N PRO A 356 -16.26 3.13 -28.26
CA PRO A 356 -15.67 3.29 -29.58
C PRO A 356 -16.72 3.36 -30.69
#